data_AF-A0A7V9BMC7-F1
#
_entry.id   AF-A0A7V9BMC7-F1
#
_cell.length_a   1.000
_cell.length_b   1.000
_cell.length_c   1.000
_cell.angle_alpha   90.00
_cell.angle_beta   90.00
_cell.angle_gamma   90.00
#
_symmetry.space_group_name_H-M   'P 1'
#
loop_
_entity.id
_entity.type
_entity.pdbx_description
1 polymer ?
#
loop_
_entity_poly.entity_id
_entity_poly.type
_entity_poly.pdbx_seq_one_letter_code
_entity_poly.pdbx_strand_id
1 'polypeptide(L)'
;MLSVLIGLVVAIGAVVQGVVGFGMALIATPLLALLDPALVPVPLLLLSSVHSVLTLGREHRQADWHADGARLRATMGAYFVICSILSIVGLATAGAVTTEAMQAAAVLLPFMLAGFLLSGPVRRVLDAGWIRPTVLAVSGVSAVALLVKALI
;
A
#
# COMPACT_ATOMS: atom_id res chain seq x y z
N MET A 1 20.71 -0.10 -10.60
CA MET A 1 19.58 0.31 -11.46
C MET A 1 18.29 -0.44 -11.10
N LEU A 2 18.31 -1.78 -11.03
CA LEU A 2 17.14 -2.61 -10.67
C LEU A 2 16.53 -2.27 -9.29
N SER A 3 17.34 -2.05 -8.26
CA SER A 3 16.85 -1.71 -6.91
C SER A 3 16.11 -0.37 -6.86
N VAL A 4 16.50 0.60 -7.68
CA VAL A 4 15.84 1.91 -7.78
C VAL A 4 14.49 1.77 -8.47
N LEU A 5 14.39 0.92 -9.51
CA LEU A 5 13.13 0.62 -10.18
C LEU A 5 12.13 -0.03 -9.21
N ILE A 6 12.57 -1.04 -8.44
CA ILE A 6 11.76 -1.69 -7.41
C ILE A 6 11.29 -0.66 -6.37
N GLY A 7 12.21 0.17 -5.87
CA GLY A 7 11.89 1.26 -4.96
C GLY A 7 10.85 2.23 -5.54
N LEU A 8 10.95 2.59 -6.82
CA LEU A 8 9.99 3.46 -7.49
C LEU A 8 8.60 2.82 -7.60
N VAL A 9 8.52 1.53 -7.94
CA VAL A 9 7.26 0.77 -7.94
C VAL A 9 6.60 0.82 -6.57
N VAL A 10 7.37 0.59 -5.51
CA VAL A 10 6.88 0.68 -4.12
C VAL A 10 6.45 2.10 -3.77
N ALA A 11 7.22 3.12 -4.16
CA ALA A 11 6.89 4.52 -3.90
C ALA A 11 5.58 4.92 -4.61
N ILE A 12 5.37 4.51 -5.86
CA ILE A 12 4.13 4.75 -6.61
C ILE A 12 2.96 4.04 -5.91
N GLY A 13 3.13 2.76 -5.55
CA GLY A 13 2.12 2.01 -4.80
C GLY A 13 1.78 2.68 -3.46
N ALA A 14 2.77 3.22 -2.76
CA ALA A 14 2.58 3.97 -1.53
C ALA A 14 1.84 5.30 -1.75
N VAL A 15 2.12 6.03 -2.83
CA VAL A 15 1.35 7.25 -3.18
C VAL A 15 -0.12 6.89 -3.38
N VAL A 16 -0.39 5.88 -4.21
CA VAL A 16 -1.77 5.45 -4.50
C VAL A 16 -2.48 5.01 -3.22
N GLN A 17 -1.83 4.18 -2.39
CA GLN A 17 -2.40 3.76 -1.11
C GLN A 17 -2.63 4.92 -0.14
N GLY A 18 -1.73 5.90 -0.09
CA GLY A 18 -1.88 7.05 0.80
C GLY A 18 -2.99 8.01 0.37
N VAL A 19 -3.29 8.06 -0.93
CA VAL A 19 -4.35 8.90 -1.50
C VAL A 19 -5.73 8.23 -1.38
N VAL A 20 -5.81 6.96 -1.76
CA VAL A 20 -7.07 6.20 -1.89
C VAL A 20 -7.42 5.46 -0.60
N GLY A 21 -6.42 4.99 0.15
CA GLY A 21 -6.55 4.18 1.36
C GLY A 21 -6.21 2.69 1.17
N PHE A 22 -6.05 2.24 -0.08
CA PHE A 22 -5.67 0.88 -0.44
C PHE A 22 -4.96 0.86 -1.80
N GLY A 23 -4.27 -0.23 -2.12
CA GLY A 23 -3.79 -0.48 -3.49
C GLY A 23 -2.26 -0.55 -3.67
N MET A 24 -1.46 -0.37 -2.62
CA MET A 24 -0.01 -0.61 -2.73
C MET A 24 0.25 -2.03 -3.22
N ALA A 25 -0.38 -3.02 -2.58
CA ALA A 25 -0.27 -4.42 -2.99
C ALA A 25 -0.88 -4.69 -4.38
N LEU A 26 -1.96 -4.00 -4.79
CA LEU A 26 -2.55 -4.19 -6.11
C LEU A 26 -1.60 -3.79 -7.25
N ILE A 27 -0.79 -2.75 -7.01
CA ILE A 27 0.19 -2.24 -7.98
C ILE A 27 1.52 -2.96 -7.84
N ALA A 28 2.06 -2.99 -6.62
CA ALA A 28 3.41 -3.48 -6.37
C ALA A 28 3.50 -5.01 -6.51
N THR A 29 2.51 -5.79 -6.09
CA THR A 29 2.56 -7.26 -6.18
C THR A 29 2.80 -7.78 -7.60
N PRO A 30 1.97 -7.45 -8.62
CA PRO A 30 2.19 -7.97 -9.97
C PRO A 30 3.50 -7.48 -10.58
N LEU A 31 3.91 -6.24 -10.31
CA LEU A 31 5.15 -5.69 -10.84
C LEU A 31 6.39 -6.30 -10.17
N LEU A 32 6.37 -6.43 -8.84
CA LEU A 32 7.46 -7.03 -8.08
C LEU A 32 7.54 -8.53 -8.33
N ALA A 33 6.43 -9.23 -8.52
CA ALA A 33 6.46 -10.66 -8.90
C ALA A 33 7.19 -10.91 -10.23
N LEU A 34 7.21 -9.93 -11.14
CA LEU A 34 7.96 -10.01 -12.40
C LEU A 34 9.45 -9.67 -12.24
N LEU A 35 9.81 -8.85 -11.24
CA LEU A 35 11.18 -8.39 -11.02
C LEU A 35 11.94 -9.29 -10.04
N ASP A 36 11.32 -9.56 -8.88
CA ASP A 36 11.83 -10.40 -7.81
C ASP A 36 10.66 -10.93 -6.94
N PRO A 37 10.22 -12.18 -7.15
CA PRO A 37 9.14 -12.80 -6.38
C PRO A 37 9.37 -12.86 -4.88
N ALA A 38 10.63 -12.81 -4.41
CA ALA A 38 10.95 -12.86 -2.97
C ALA A 38 10.41 -11.63 -2.21
N LEU A 39 10.09 -10.56 -2.93
CA LEU A 39 9.58 -9.32 -2.35
C LEU A 39 8.08 -9.37 -1.98
N VAL A 40 7.35 -10.39 -2.43
CA VAL A 40 5.89 -10.25 -2.58
C VAL A 40 5.02 -10.66 -1.39
N PRO A 41 5.30 -11.70 -0.58
CA PRO A 41 4.46 -11.85 0.60
C PRO A 41 4.99 -10.95 1.73
N VAL A 42 6.20 -11.21 2.22
CA VAL A 42 6.65 -10.64 3.50
C VAL A 42 7.04 -9.17 3.40
N PRO A 43 7.96 -8.74 2.50
CA PRO A 43 8.36 -7.33 2.45
C PRO A 43 7.19 -6.39 2.12
N LEU A 44 6.37 -6.73 1.13
CA LEU A 44 5.19 -5.94 0.79
C LEU A 44 4.17 -5.87 1.92
N LEU A 45 3.93 -6.97 2.64
CA LEU A 45 3.02 -6.97 3.78
C LEU A 45 3.55 -6.05 4.89
N LEU A 46 4.84 -6.13 5.23
CA LEU A 46 5.46 -5.26 6.23
C LEU A 46 5.32 -3.78 5.85
N LEU A 47 5.67 -3.44 4.61
CA LEU A 47 5.55 -2.06 4.10
C LEU A 47 4.11 -1.57 4.11
N SER A 48 3.16 -2.40 3.71
CA SER A 48 1.72 -2.09 3.71
C SER A 48 1.18 -1.89 5.13
N SER A 49 1.67 -2.69 6.09
CA SER A 49 1.33 -2.59 7.51
C SER A 49 1.79 -1.25 8.08
N VAL A 50 3.07 -0.91 7.85
CA VAL A 50 3.63 0.38 8.30
C VAL A 50 2.86 1.54 7.69
N HIS A 51 2.60 1.50 6.39
CA HIS A 51 1.82 2.54 5.72
C HIS A 51 0.41 2.71 6.32
N SER A 52 -0.25 1.59 6.64
CA SER A 52 -1.60 1.60 7.23
C SER A 52 -1.62 2.19 8.64
N VAL A 53 -0.64 1.84 9.49
CA VAL A 53 -0.47 2.44 10.82
C VAL A 53 -0.21 3.94 10.71
N LEU A 54 0.68 4.35 9.80
CA LEU A 54 0.99 5.76 9.61
C LEU A 54 -0.22 6.55 9.08
N THR A 55 -1.01 5.95 8.18
CA THR A 55 -2.26 6.54 7.67
C THR A 55 -3.25 6.74 8.81
N LEU A 56 -3.46 5.73 9.64
CA LEU A 56 -4.32 5.83 10.82
C LEU A 56 -3.85 6.97 11.74
N GLY A 57 -2.56 7.01 12.08
CA GLY A 57 -1.99 8.08 12.90
C GLY A 57 -2.14 9.48 12.28
N ARG A 58 -2.04 9.61 10.95
CA ARG A 58 -2.23 10.88 10.26
C ARG A 58 -3.67 11.35 10.26
N GLU A 59 -4.62 10.46 9.99
CA GLU A 59 -6.05 10.79 10.01
C GLU A 59 -6.54 11.07 11.43
N HIS A 60 -6.02 10.39 12.45
CA HIS A 60 -6.33 10.71 13.85
C HIS A 60 -5.86 12.11 14.28
N ARG A 61 -4.74 12.61 13.72
CA ARG A 61 -4.22 13.96 14.04
C ARG A 61 -4.96 15.08 13.31
N GLN A 62 -5.57 14.79 12.17
CA GLN A 62 -6.42 15.72 11.44
C GLN A 62 -7.84 15.47 11.90
N ALA A 63 -8.27 16.16 12.96
CA ALA A 63 -9.56 15.95 13.66
C ALA A 63 -10.84 16.08 12.79
N ASP A 64 -10.71 16.18 11.48
CA ASP A 64 -11.77 16.39 10.50
C ASP A 64 -12.27 15.07 9.89
N TRP A 65 -12.74 14.17 10.77
CA TRP A 65 -13.30 12.85 10.42
C TRP A 65 -14.53 12.90 9.50
N HIS A 66 -15.07 14.11 9.28
CA HIS A 66 -16.26 14.35 8.46
C HIS A 66 -15.97 14.37 6.96
N ALA A 67 -14.70 14.48 6.54
CA ALA A 67 -14.36 14.33 5.13
C ALA A 67 -14.45 12.86 4.70
N ASP A 68 -15.30 12.56 3.70
CA ASP A 68 -15.53 11.20 3.16
C ASP A 68 -14.21 10.43 2.89
N GLY A 69 -13.19 11.14 2.43
CA GLY A 69 -11.86 10.59 2.18
C GLY A 69 -11.09 10.13 3.41
N ALA A 70 -11.06 10.98 4.43
CA ALA A 70 -10.35 10.69 5.67
C ALA A 70 -10.95 9.46 6.34
N ARG A 71 -12.29 9.38 6.34
CA ARG A 71 -13.04 8.24 6.87
C ARG A 71 -12.76 6.96 6.09
N LEU A 72 -12.75 7.01 4.75
CA LEU A 72 -12.42 5.86 3.90
C LEU A 72 -11.00 5.34 4.20
N ARG A 73 -10.00 6.22 4.17
CA ARG A 73 -8.58 5.87 4.40
C ARG A 73 -8.35 5.32 5.80
N ALA A 74 -8.94 5.93 6.82
CA ALA A 74 -8.82 5.45 8.20
C ALA A 74 -9.46 4.07 8.37
N THR A 75 -10.64 3.84 7.76
CA THR A 75 -11.34 2.55 7.83
C THR A 75 -10.53 1.45 7.13
N MET A 76 -10.01 1.72 5.92
CA MET A 76 -9.15 0.78 5.20
C MET A 76 -7.82 0.54 5.92
N GLY A 77 -7.22 1.59 6.49
CA GLY A 77 -6.00 1.47 7.30
C GLY A 77 -6.21 0.58 8.52
N ALA A 78 -7.31 0.75 9.26
CA ALA A 78 -7.64 -0.11 10.40
C ALA A 78 -7.86 -1.57 9.98
N TYR A 79 -8.58 -1.80 8.88
CA TYR A 79 -8.78 -3.14 8.32
C TYR A 79 -7.43 -3.80 7.98
N PHE A 80 -6.56 -3.09 7.28
CA PHE A 80 -5.25 -3.62 6.90
C PHE A 80 -4.35 -3.88 8.09
N VAL A 81 -4.36 -3.05 9.14
CA VAL A 81 -3.59 -3.32 10.36
C VAL A 81 -4.04 -4.62 11.02
N ILE A 82 -5.34 -4.86 11.11
CA ILE A 82 -5.87 -6.11 11.69
C ILE A 82 -5.48 -7.31 10.81
N CYS A 83 -5.74 -7.22 9.50
CA CYS A 83 -5.40 -8.29 8.56
C CYS A 83 -3.90 -8.55 8.47
N SER A 84 -3.07 -7.52 8.62
CA SER A 84 -1.62 -7.67 8.56
C SER A 84 -1.08 -8.38 9.79
N ILE A 85 -1.63 -8.12 10.97
CA ILE A 85 -1.26 -8.88 12.18
C ILE A 85 -1.54 -10.36 11.95
N LEU A 86 -2.75 -10.70 11.48
CA LEU A 86 -3.11 -12.10 11.19
C LEU A 86 -2.19 -12.73 10.13
N SER A 87 -1.90 -11.99 9.06
CA SER A 87 -1.07 -12.47 7.95
C SER A 87 0.40 -12.64 8.35
N ILE A 88 0.96 -11.71 9.13
CA ILE A 88 2.33 -11.79 9.65
C ILE A 88 2.46 -12.99 10.59
N VAL A 89 1.48 -13.22 11.48
CA VAL A 89 1.47 -14.38 12.36
C VAL A 89 1.46 -15.68 11.53
N GLY A 90 0.59 -15.78 10.52
CA GLY A 90 0.56 -16.93 9.62
C GLY A 90 1.90 -17.17 8.93
N LEU A 91 2.49 -16.12 8.33
CA LEU A 91 3.78 -16.19 7.64
C LEU A 91 4.94 -16.53 8.60
N ALA A 92 4.91 -16.01 9.82
CA ALA A 92 5.91 -16.30 10.85
C ALA A 92 5.85 -17.77 11.27
N THR A 93 4.65 -18.31 11.52
CA THR A 93 4.47 -19.74 11.86
C THR A 93 4.87 -20.67 10.70
N ALA A 94 4.76 -20.21 9.46
CA ALA A 94 5.21 -20.93 8.27
C ALA A 94 6.72 -20.82 7.99
N GLY A 95 7.48 -20.06 8.80
CA GLY A 95 8.90 -19.83 8.60
C GLY A 95 9.24 -18.94 7.39
N ALA A 96 8.25 -18.25 6.81
CA ALA A 96 8.42 -17.41 5.63
C ALA A 96 9.04 -16.03 5.97
N VAL A 97 9.03 -15.63 7.25
CA VAL A 97 9.66 -14.38 7.71
C VAL A 97 11.16 -14.61 7.85
N THR A 98 11.89 -14.45 6.74
CA THR A 98 13.34 -14.61 6.68
C THR A 98 14.07 -13.29 6.93
N THR A 99 15.36 -13.38 7.29
CA THR A 99 16.24 -12.21 7.42
C THR A 99 16.35 -11.42 6.12
N GLU A 100 16.40 -12.12 4.98
CA GLU A 100 16.45 -11.51 3.65
C GLU A 100 15.21 -10.67 3.36
N ALA A 101 14.01 -11.20 3.68
CA ALA A 101 12.77 -10.46 3.54
C ALA A 101 12.73 -9.22 4.45
N MET A 102 13.25 -9.32 5.67
CA MET A 102 13.34 -8.19 6.59
C MET A 102 14.28 -7.09 6.07
N GLN A 103 15.43 -7.48 5.51
CA GLN A 103 16.38 -6.56 4.88
C GLN A 103 15.78 -5.89 3.64
N ALA A 104 15.09 -6.65 2.79
CA ALA A 104 14.40 -6.10 1.63
C ALA A 104 13.34 -5.07 2.04
N ALA A 105 12.55 -5.37 3.08
CA ALA A 105 11.59 -4.42 3.64
C ALA A 105 12.29 -3.14 4.14
N ALA A 106 13.42 -3.28 4.85
CA ALA A 106 14.20 -2.15 5.35
C ALA A 106 14.77 -1.26 4.22
N VAL A 107 15.28 -1.87 3.14
CA VAL A 107 15.80 -1.13 1.96
C VAL A 107 14.69 -0.40 1.21
N LEU A 108 13.50 -0.98 1.15
CA LEU A 108 12.35 -0.40 0.45
C LEU A 108 11.56 0.60 1.32
N LEU A 109 11.75 0.55 2.64
CA LEU A 109 11.12 1.45 3.60
C LEU A 109 11.30 2.94 3.25
N PRO A 110 12.49 3.48 2.94
CA PRO A 110 12.64 4.89 2.58
C PRO A 110 11.85 5.27 1.31
N PHE A 111 11.73 4.38 0.34
CA PHE A 111 10.94 4.63 -0.87
C PHE A 111 9.44 4.64 -0.56
N MET A 112 8.98 3.70 0.27
CA MET A 112 7.59 3.68 0.76
C MET A 112 7.26 4.95 1.56
N LEU A 113 8.16 5.37 2.46
CA LEU A 113 8.01 6.59 3.24
C LEU A 113 7.99 7.85 2.36
N ALA A 114 8.86 7.92 1.35
CA ALA A 114 8.86 9.01 0.37
C ALA A 114 7.52 9.07 -0.38
N GLY A 115 7.02 7.94 -0.88
CA GLY A 115 5.71 7.87 -1.52
C GLY A 115 4.56 8.26 -0.57
N PHE A 116 4.63 7.83 0.69
CA PHE A 116 3.68 8.22 1.72
C PHE A 116 3.75 9.71 2.07
N LEU A 117 4.91 10.36 2.03
CA LEU A 117 5.00 11.82 2.22
C LEU A 117 4.45 12.57 1.00
N LEU A 118 4.75 12.09 -0.20
CA LEU A 118 4.24 12.63 -1.47
C LEU A 118 2.72 12.47 -1.62
N SER A 119 2.10 11.49 -0.95
CA SER A 119 0.64 11.35 -0.96
C SER A 119 -0.07 12.52 -0.27
N GLY A 120 0.59 13.23 0.65
CA GLY A 120 -0.01 14.34 1.41
C GLY A 120 -0.51 15.51 0.54
N PRO A 121 0.34 16.12 -0.31
CA PRO A 121 -0.08 17.15 -1.27
C PRO A 121 -1.14 16.65 -2.25
N VAL A 122 -0.97 15.44 -2.78
CA VAL A 122 -1.89 14.84 -3.76
C VAL A 122 -3.27 14.63 -3.14
N ARG A 123 -3.32 14.14 -1.89
CA ARG A 123 -4.55 13.96 -1.14
C ARG A 123 -5.34 15.25 -0.96
N ARG A 124 -4.68 16.39 -0.69
CA ARG A 124 -5.39 17.68 -0.54
C ARG A 124 -6.15 18.08 -1.81
N VAL A 125 -5.61 17.78 -2.98
CA VAL A 125 -6.29 18.01 -4.26
C VAL A 125 -7.46 17.03 -4.43
N LEU A 126 -7.28 15.77 -4.04
CA LEU A 126 -8.34 14.77 -4.17
C LEU A 126 -9.50 14.97 -3.20
N ASP A 127 -9.21 15.35 -1.97
CA ASP A 127 -10.21 15.60 -0.93
C ASP A 127 -11.11 16.81 -1.30
N ALA A 128 -10.70 17.66 -2.25
CA ALA A 128 -11.50 18.74 -2.82
C ALA A 128 -12.57 18.31 -3.84
N GLY A 129 -12.96 17.03 -3.86
CA GLY A 129 -14.10 16.52 -4.65
C GLY A 129 -13.79 15.37 -5.61
N TRP A 130 -12.53 14.96 -5.75
CA TRP A 130 -12.07 13.93 -6.70
C TRP A 130 -11.92 12.53 -6.09
N ILE A 131 -12.32 12.33 -4.83
CA ILE A 131 -12.19 11.02 -4.17
C ILE A 131 -12.97 9.94 -4.88
N ARG A 132 -14.29 10.14 -5.06
CA ARG A 132 -15.18 9.16 -5.70
C ARG A 132 -14.67 8.71 -7.08
N PRO A 133 -14.40 9.61 -8.04
CA PRO A 133 -13.92 9.17 -9.36
C PRO A 133 -12.56 8.47 -9.28
N THR A 134 -11.67 8.87 -8.37
CA THR A 134 -10.36 8.21 -8.22
C THR A 134 -10.51 6.80 -7.65
N VAL A 135 -11.33 6.62 -6.61
CA VAL A 135 -11.61 5.30 -6.03
C VAL A 135 -12.21 4.38 -7.09
N LEU A 136 -13.17 4.87 -7.88
CA LEU A 136 -13.79 4.11 -8.97
C LEU A 136 -12.79 3.75 -10.07
N ALA A 137 -11.95 4.70 -10.48
CA ALA A 137 -10.91 4.45 -11.48
C ALA A 137 -9.91 3.39 -11.01
N VAL A 138 -9.38 3.53 -9.79
CA VAL A 138 -8.41 2.58 -9.21
C VAL A 138 -9.04 1.20 -9.04
N SER A 139 -10.28 1.13 -8.54
CA SER A 139 -11.02 -0.13 -8.39
C SER A 139 -11.30 -0.78 -9.74
N GLY A 140 -11.73 0.01 -10.74
CA GLY A 140 -12.02 -0.47 -12.09
C GLY A 140 -10.78 -1.02 -12.79
N VAL A 141 -9.66 -0.28 -12.73
CA VAL A 141 -8.37 -0.76 -13.27
C VAL A 141 -7.94 -2.05 -12.59
N SER A 142 -8.05 -2.12 -11.26
CA SER A 142 -7.68 -3.32 -10.50
C SER A 142 -8.57 -4.53 -10.84
N ALA A 143 -9.88 -4.31 -10.95
CA ALA A 143 -10.84 -5.36 -11.31
C ALA A 143 -10.55 -5.90 -12.72
N VAL A 144 -10.32 -5.03 -13.71
CA VAL A 144 -9.94 -5.43 -15.07
C VAL A 144 -8.61 -6.18 -15.08
N ALA A 145 -7.60 -5.67 -14.36
CA ALA A 145 -6.30 -6.33 -14.29
C ALA A 145 -6.40 -7.74 -13.70
N LEU A 146 -7.18 -7.92 -12.62
CA LEU A 146 -7.41 -9.22 -12.00
C LEU A 146 -8.22 -10.16 -12.90
N LEU A 147 -9.23 -9.67 -13.62
CA LEU A 147 -10.00 -10.45 -14.58
C LEU A 147 -9.11 -10.95 -15.73
N VAL A 148 -8.27 -10.09 -16.29
CA VAL A 148 -7.30 -10.48 -17.32
C VAL A 148 -6.38 -11.56 -16.77
N LYS A 149 -5.86 -11.38 -15.55
CA LYS A 149 -5.02 -12.38 -14.88
C LYS A 149 -5.72 -13.71 -14.59
N ALA A 150 -7.04 -13.72 -14.45
CA ALA A 150 -7.82 -14.92 -14.20
C ALA A 150 -8.14 -15.72 -15.47
N LEU A 151 -8.02 -15.09 -16.64
CA LEU A 151 -8.32 -15.69 -17.95
C LEU A 151 -7.09 -16.22 -18.68
N ILE A 152 -5.88 -15.88 -18.23
CA ILE A 152 -4.59 -16.33 -18.78
C ILE A 152 -3.89 -17.29 -17.83
#